data_AF-A0A813LB55-F1
#
_entry.id   AF-A0A813LB55-F1
#
_cell.length_a   1.000
_cell.length_b   1.000
_cell.length_c   1.000
_cell.angle_alpha   90.00
_cell.angle_beta   90.00
_cell.angle_gamma   90.00
#
_symmetry.space_group_name_H-M   'P 1'
#
loop_
_entity.id
_entity.type
_entity.pdbx_description
1 polymer ?
#
loop_
_entity_poly.entity_id
_entity_poly.type
_entity_poly.pdbx_seq_one_letter_code
_entity_poly.pdbx_strand_id
1 'polypeptide(L)'
;MALTGQTPSVFCCALSPSSEQKVFISNPPRLSPGRGEETLSRNEVLRVCLALEDEGLVWVWEQLLRLRTLLCESLLSSRKPHSLMIEIPGEALSLGLTLPGPISPAYLKTDRSQISNGTPKSGGFYAEPQDGEDQEDEAASENGDHDDHVKNLRDKIHFRDLSLYGPIPGELAPYVQFEAPMFYCTEAEGAIHVGIIRIGDLGRRSTVRYATVDNSARSGKYTPASGTAIFEPGDHRYVVTIELEDDTCWDPTLEFNVQLYEDGLENGKLSDFMRVARVKVLDDDIFPHNRFRKYAEQQTWQTVNKPRLMWEYFKTNARNAAVRSALWRTILAQQAQNLYFIMGLFLNLYMVDFVLCNRKDIPCKKDQTSAGLTLIVALKFLPFPILHWLEFKEPSWKLGGATRLTLQCNLLRKYLAYNTDVLRDVDESKLFFAITRDASELASDAVCKIPHLVSALTRLAL
;
A
#
# COMPACT_ATOMS: atom_id res chain seq x y z
N MET A 1 -42.61 16.12 15.88
CA MET A 1 -42.75 14.66 15.94
C MET A 1 -41.68 14.08 15.03
N ALA A 2 -40.45 13.90 15.49
CA ALA A 2 -39.95 12.82 16.36
C ALA A 2 -39.77 11.49 15.60
N LEU A 3 -38.53 10.96 15.69
CA LEU A 3 -38.03 9.59 15.44
C LEU A 3 -37.51 9.30 14.01
N THR A 4 -36.19 9.41 13.75
CA THR A 4 -35.10 8.38 13.93
C THR A 4 -35.27 7.20 12.96
N GLY A 5 -34.35 6.86 12.06
CA GLY A 5 -32.89 6.80 12.18
C GLY A 5 -32.48 5.35 12.48
N GLN A 6 -32.41 4.49 11.46
CA GLN A 6 -32.02 3.07 11.59
C GLN A 6 -30.81 2.77 10.70
N THR A 7 -29.66 2.61 11.35
CA THR A 7 -28.45 1.94 10.83
C THR A 7 -28.47 0.48 11.27
N PRO A 8 -27.99 -0.48 10.45
CA PRO A 8 -27.98 -1.89 10.83
C PRO A 8 -26.88 -2.18 11.86
N SER A 9 -27.32 -2.71 13.00
CA SER A 9 -26.50 -3.21 14.10
C SER A 9 -25.77 -4.50 13.72
N VAL A 10 -24.49 -4.52 14.05
CA VAL A 10 -23.61 -5.69 14.11
C VAL A 10 -24.26 -6.79 14.95
N PHE A 11 -24.39 -7.97 14.35
CA PHE A 11 -24.83 -9.20 15.01
C PHE A 11 -23.86 -9.58 16.14
N CYS A 12 -24.25 -9.31 17.38
CA CYS A 12 -23.71 -10.00 18.55
C CYS A 12 -24.70 -11.14 18.88
N CYS A 13 -24.33 -12.37 18.53
CA CYS A 13 -25.02 -13.56 19.00
C CYS A 13 -24.88 -13.66 20.53
N ALA A 14 -25.85 -13.14 21.26
CA ALA A 14 -26.08 -13.47 22.66
C ALA A 14 -26.85 -14.80 22.71
N LEU A 15 -26.13 -15.91 22.88
CA LEU A 15 -26.72 -17.15 23.39
C LEU A 15 -26.91 -16.97 24.90
N SER A 16 -28.18 -16.78 25.29
CA SER A 16 -28.64 -16.88 26.67
C SER A 16 -28.56 -18.34 27.15
N PRO A 17 -28.00 -18.63 28.33
CA PRO A 17 -28.37 -19.83 29.06
C PRO A 17 -29.50 -19.50 30.02
N SER A 18 -30.71 -19.94 29.66
CA SER A 18 -31.81 -20.11 30.60
C SER A 18 -31.48 -21.24 31.58
N SER A 19 -31.80 -20.99 32.85
CA SER A 19 -31.98 -21.95 33.95
C SER A 19 -30.81 -22.88 34.28
N GLU A 20 -29.96 -22.46 35.21
CA GLU A 20 -29.23 -23.40 36.06
C GLU A 20 -29.10 -22.87 37.49
N GLN A 21 -29.22 -23.80 38.43
CA GLN A 21 -29.47 -23.59 39.85
C GLN A 21 -28.39 -22.74 40.53
N LYS A 22 -28.83 -21.82 41.41
CA LYS A 22 -27.99 -21.19 42.44
C LYS A 22 -27.42 -22.28 43.36
N VAL A 23 -26.22 -22.78 43.06
CA VAL A 23 -25.37 -23.44 44.04
C VAL A 23 -24.53 -22.35 44.71
N PHE A 24 -24.85 -22.07 45.98
CA PHE A 24 -24.00 -21.27 46.85
C PHE A 24 -22.64 -21.96 46.98
N ILE A 25 -21.61 -21.45 46.31
CA ILE A 25 -20.22 -21.81 46.61
C ILE A 25 -19.67 -20.73 47.55
N SER A 26 -19.37 -21.19 48.76
CA SER A 26 -18.81 -20.43 49.87
C SER A 26 -17.58 -19.60 49.49
N ASN A 27 -17.48 -18.40 50.08
CA ASN A 27 -16.30 -17.53 50.05
C ASN A 27 -14.97 -18.30 50.19
N PRO A 28 -13.88 -17.85 49.52
CA PRO A 28 -12.56 -18.41 49.78
C PRO A 28 -12.18 -18.21 51.25
N PRO A 29 -11.51 -19.18 51.89
CA PRO A 29 -11.22 -19.11 53.33
C PRO A 29 -10.23 -17.98 53.61
N ARG A 30 -10.54 -17.17 54.64
CA ARG A 30 -9.63 -16.15 55.16
C ARG A 30 -8.39 -16.83 55.75
N LEU A 31 -7.22 -16.52 55.22
CA LEU A 31 -5.93 -16.83 55.84
C LEU A 31 -5.74 -15.95 57.08
N SER A 32 -5.69 -16.56 58.27
CA SER A 32 -5.27 -15.91 59.52
C SER A 32 -3.74 -15.78 59.56
N PRO A 33 -3.18 -14.65 60.03
CA PRO A 33 -1.73 -14.45 60.02
C PRO A 33 -1.09 -15.14 61.23
N GLY A 34 -0.60 -16.37 61.03
CA GLY A 34 0.29 -17.06 61.96
C GLY A 34 1.75 -16.71 61.68
N ARG A 35 2.46 -16.22 62.70
CA ARG A 35 3.85 -15.80 62.65
C ARG A 35 4.75 -17.03 62.86
N GLY A 36 5.46 -17.45 61.83
CA GLY A 36 6.49 -18.49 61.84
C GLY A 36 6.85 -18.87 60.40
N GLU A 37 8.12 -19.14 60.09
CA GLU A 37 8.57 -19.60 58.77
C GLU A 37 7.97 -20.98 58.46
N GLU A 38 6.71 -21.01 58.04
CA GLU A 38 6.00 -22.24 57.66
C GLU A 38 6.31 -22.55 56.20
N THR A 39 7.17 -23.54 56.00
CA THR A 39 7.29 -24.23 54.72
C THR A 39 5.92 -24.84 54.39
N LEU A 40 5.31 -24.44 53.26
CA LEU A 40 3.99 -24.94 52.85
C LEU A 40 3.92 -26.46 52.94
N SER A 41 2.94 -26.99 53.66
CA SER A 41 2.81 -28.44 53.86
C SER A 41 2.45 -29.12 52.53
N ARG A 42 2.95 -30.34 52.29
CA ARG A 42 2.70 -31.12 51.06
C ARG A 42 1.22 -31.15 50.65
N ASN A 43 0.31 -31.23 51.62
CA ASN A 43 -1.13 -31.29 51.39
C ASN A 43 -1.72 -29.95 50.95
N GLU A 44 -1.16 -28.82 51.41
CA GLU A 44 -1.56 -27.48 50.96
C GLU A 44 -1.08 -27.21 49.54
N VAL A 45 0.16 -27.57 49.21
CA VAL A 45 0.67 -27.41 47.82
C VAL A 45 -0.09 -28.33 46.86
N LEU A 46 -0.45 -29.55 47.28
CA LEU A 46 -1.25 -30.47 46.47
C LEU A 46 -2.69 -29.98 46.29
N ARG A 47 -3.30 -29.35 47.30
CA ARG A 47 -4.60 -28.67 47.17
C ARG A 47 -4.52 -27.47 46.24
N VAL A 48 -3.46 -26.67 46.32
CA VAL A 48 -3.22 -25.56 45.40
C VAL A 48 -3.07 -26.10 43.97
N CYS A 49 -2.29 -27.15 43.76
CA CYS A 49 -2.13 -27.82 42.47
C CYS A 49 -3.43 -28.37 41.86
N LEU A 50 -4.27 -29.02 42.68
CA LEU A 50 -5.58 -29.52 42.24
C LEU A 50 -6.59 -28.40 42.02
N ALA A 51 -6.56 -27.33 42.83
CA ALA A 51 -7.36 -26.12 42.59
C ALA A 51 -6.89 -25.31 41.38
N LEU A 52 -5.65 -25.54 40.94
CA LEU A 52 -5.03 -25.02 39.72
C LEU A 52 -5.31 -25.88 38.48
N GLU A 53 -6.01 -27.01 38.61
CA GLU A 53 -6.53 -27.72 37.44
C GLU A 53 -7.69 -26.89 36.85
N ASP A 54 -7.42 -26.38 35.65
CA ASP A 54 -8.27 -25.72 34.66
C ASP A 54 -9.19 -24.58 35.14
N GLU A 55 -10.02 -24.74 36.18
CA GLU A 55 -11.01 -23.73 36.60
C GLU A 55 -10.37 -22.50 37.26
N GLY A 56 -9.34 -22.66 38.09
CA GLY A 56 -8.67 -21.54 38.78
C GLY A 56 -7.87 -20.63 37.84
N LEU A 57 -7.17 -21.22 36.88
CA LEU A 57 -6.43 -20.48 35.84
C LEU A 57 -7.37 -19.80 34.86
N VAL A 58 -8.47 -20.47 34.47
CA VAL A 58 -9.53 -19.88 33.63
C VAL A 58 -10.19 -18.70 34.34
N TRP A 59 -10.43 -18.78 35.65
CA TRP A 59 -10.97 -17.65 36.40
C TRP A 59 -10.01 -16.45 36.41
N VAL A 60 -8.72 -16.66 36.72
CA VAL A 60 -7.71 -15.58 36.68
C VAL A 60 -7.61 -14.99 35.27
N TRP A 61 -7.69 -15.84 34.27
CA TRP A 61 -7.72 -15.45 32.86
C TRP A 61 -8.94 -14.57 32.54
N GLU A 62 -10.14 -14.98 32.93
CA GLU A 62 -11.37 -14.20 32.73
C GLU A 62 -11.31 -12.85 33.44
N GLN A 63 -10.76 -12.79 34.66
CA GLN A 63 -10.61 -11.52 35.37
C GLN A 63 -9.62 -10.59 34.68
N LEU A 64 -8.48 -11.11 34.19
CA LEU A 64 -7.52 -10.31 33.42
C LEU A 64 -8.11 -9.85 32.09
N LEU A 65 -8.90 -10.70 31.43
CA LEU A 65 -9.59 -10.35 30.18
C LEU A 65 -10.65 -9.27 30.42
N ARG A 66 -11.41 -9.35 31.52
CA ARG A 66 -12.36 -8.29 31.93
C ARG A 66 -11.65 -6.98 32.26
N LEU A 67 -10.53 -7.03 32.97
CA LEU A 67 -9.72 -5.84 33.23
C LEU A 67 -9.18 -5.23 31.92
N ARG A 68 -8.78 -6.07 30.96
CA ARG A 68 -8.39 -5.63 29.61
C ARG A 68 -9.54 -4.92 28.90
N THR A 69 -10.75 -5.49 28.85
CA THR A 69 -11.89 -4.86 28.15
C THR A 69 -12.23 -3.51 28.77
N LEU A 70 -12.22 -3.42 30.11
CA LEU A 70 -12.48 -2.16 30.84
C LEU A 70 -11.37 -1.12 30.62
N LEU A 71 -10.10 -1.52 30.59
CA LEU A 71 -8.98 -0.63 30.27
C LEU A 71 -9.05 -0.14 28.82
N CYS A 72 -9.39 -1.01 27.88
CA CYS A 72 -9.58 -0.63 26.49
C CYS A 72 -10.75 0.36 26.31
N GLU A 73 -11.90 0.12 26.95
CA GLU A 73 -13.04 1.05 26.95
C GLU A 73 -12.68 2.39 27.60
N SER A 74 -11.95 2.37 28.71
CA SER A 74 -11.47 3.59 29.39
C SER A 74 -10.52 4.39 28.50
N LEU A 75 -9.53 3.73 27.87
CA LEU A 75 -8.57 4.37 26.97
C LEU A 75 -9.21 4.88 25.66
N LEU A 76 -10.22 4.17 25.15
CA LEU A 76 -11.00 4.60 23.97
C LEU A 76 -11.93 5.77 24.31
N SER A 77 -12.55 5.81 25.49
CA SER A 77 -13.38 6.94 25.93
C SER A 77 -12.55 8.18 26.30
N SER A 78 -11.31 7.97 26.78
CA SER A 78 -10.37 9.07 27.08
C SER A 78 -9.74 9.68 25.83
N ARG A 79 -9.74 8.97 24.70
CA ARG A 79 -9.47 9.59 23.39
C ARG A 79 -10.70 10.38 22.98
N LYS A 80 -10.73 11.68 23.32
CA LYS A 80 -11.57 12.65 22.61
C LYS A 80 -11.40 12.42 21.10
N PRO A 81 -12.46 12.53 20.28
CA PRO A 81 -12.30 12.51 18.85
C PRO A 81 -11.45 13.72 18.47
N HIS A 82 -10.14 13.53 18.35
CA HIS A 82 -9.39 14.38 17.45
C HIS A 82 -10.04 14.14 16.10
N SER A 83 -10.76 15.14 15.61
CA SER A 83 -10.90 15.33 14.18
C SER A 83 -9.51 15.07 13.61
N LEU A 84 -9.36 14.03 12.80
CA LEU A 84 -8.17 13.80 12.02
C LEU A 84 -8.05 14.97 11.04
N MET A 85 -7.60 16.13 11.52
CA MET A 85 -6.80 17.02 10.71
C MET A 85 -5.48 16.29 10.56
N ILE A 86 -5.35 15.64 9.41
CA ILE A 86 -4.07 15.24 8.88
C ILE A 86 -3.38 16.57 8.52
N GLU A 87 -2.58 17.12 9.42
CA GLU A 87 -1.57 18.10 9.02
C GLU A 87 -0.48 17.33 8.26
N ILE A 88 -0.57 17.41 6.94
CA ILE A 88 0.50 17.03 6.02
C ILE A 88 1.53 18.15 6.09
N PRO A 89 2.79 17.91 6.51
CA PRO A 89 3.81 18.93 6.39
C PRO A 89 4.21 19.03 4.91
N GLY A 90 3.80 20.13 4.27
CA GLY A 90 4.36 20.60 3.00
C GLY A 90 3.67 20.10 1.73
N GLU A 91 2.68 20.89 1.29
CA GLU A 91 2.26 21.22 -0.09
C GLU A 91 0.74 21.14 -0.27
N ALA A 92 0.16 22.30 -0.60
CA ALA A 92 -1.26 22.54 -0.65
C ALA A 92 -1.89 21.98 -1.93
N LEU A 93 -2.80 21.03 -1.79
CA LEU A 93 -3.85 20.73 -2.76
C LEU A 93 -5.14 20.44 -1.99
N SER A 94 -5.93 21.50 -1.78
CA SER A 94 -7.27 21.39 -1.21
C SER A 94 -8.26 20.91 -2.28
N LEU A 95 -8.48 19.60 -2.39
CA LEU A 95 -9.65 19.06 -3.08
C LEU A 95 -10.84 19.11 -2.11
N GLY A 96 -11.57 20.23 -2.13
CA GLY A 96 -12.86 20.36 -1.47
C GLY A 96 -13.93 19.53 -2.19
N LEU A 97 -14.09 18.26 -1.81
CA LEU A 97 -15.23 17.45 -2.21
C LEU A 97 -16.45 17.82 -1.34
N THR A 98 -17.10 18.94 -1.68
CA THR A 98 -18.50 19.15 -1.32
C THR A 98 -19.37 18.38 -2.30
N LEU A 99 -20.06 17.36 -1.79
CA LEU A 99 -21.13 16.64 -2.51
C LEU A 99 -22.12 17.65 -3.10
N PRO A 100 -22.48 17.58 -4.40
CA PRO A 100 -23.53 18.44 -4.93
C PRO A 100 -24.88 18.00 -4.38
N GLY A 101 -25.55 18.91 -3.67
CA GLY A 101 -26.96 18.79 -3.30
C GLY A 101 -27.89 18.85 -4.51
N PRO A 102 -29.21 18.69 -4.29
CA PRO A 102 -30.19 18.48 -5.35
C PRO A 102 -30.26 19.67 -6.31
N ILE A 103 -30.33 19.34 -7.60
CA ILE A 103 -30.35 20.24 -8.75
C ILE A 103 -31.51 21.24 -8.61
N SER A 104 -31.17 22.53 -8.55
CA SER A 104 -32.14 23.63 -8.68
C SER A 104 -32.70 23.68 -10.12
N PRO A 105 -34.02 23.83 -10.32
CA PRO A 105 -34.66 23.72 -11.64
C PRO A 105 -34.52 25.00 -12.49
N ALA A 106 -33.41 25.72 -12.38
CA ALA A 106 -33.20 26.99 -13.10
C ALA A 106 -32.51 26.86 -14.47
N TYR A 107 -32.19 25.64 -14.92
CA TYR A 107 -31.43 25.42 -16.17
C TYR A 107 -32.19 24.68 -17.28
N LEU A 108 -33.53 24.62 -17.21
CA LEU A 108 -34.37 24.12 -18.29
C LEU A 108 -35.45 25.15 -18.67
N LYS A 109 -35.01 26.19 -19.38
CA LYS A 109 -35.88 26.95 -20.30
C LYS A 109 -35.08 27.35 -21.53
N THR A 110 -35.02 26.45 -22.50
CA THR A 110 -34.87 26.84 -23.91
C THR A 110 -36.24 26.74 -24.54
N ASP A 111 -36.89 27.90 -24.70
CA ASP A 111 -38.09 28.03 -25.52
C ASP A 111 -37.72 27.72 -26.96
N ARG A 112 -38.37 26.68 -27.49
CA ARG A 112 -38.26 26.23 -28.86
C ARG A 112 -39.24 27.00 -29.73
N SER A 113 -39.00 28.30 -29.89
CA SER A 113 -39.61 29.08 -30.97
C SER A 113 -38.91 30.42 -31.08
N GLN A 114 -37.96 30.54 -32.02
CA GLN A 114 -37.82 31.65 -32.97
C GLN A 114 -36.68 31.28 -33.94
N ILE A 115 -37.08 30.89 -35.15
CA ILE A 115 -36.23 30.78 -36.33
C ILE A 115 -36.09 32.20 -36.89
N SER A 116 -34.89 32.76 -36.96
CA SER A 116 -34.44 33.58 -38.09
C SER A 116 -32.95 33.91 -38.02
N ASN A 117 -32.23 33.42 -39.02
CA ASN A 117 -31.08 33.97 -39.74
C ASN A 117 -30.01 34.79 -38.98
N GLY A 118 -28.86 34.15 -38.79
CA GLY A 118 -27.58 34.82 -38.52
C GLY A 118 -26.49 33.80 -38.23
N THR A 119 -25.72 33.39 -39.24
CA THR A 119 -24.53 32.53 -39.06
C THR A 119 -23.38 33.34 -38.44
N PRO A 120 -22.75 32.85 -37.35
CA PRO A 120 -21.54 33.46 -36.82
C PRO A 120 -20.31 32.89 -37.55
N LYS A 121 -19.45 33.78 -38.05
CA LYS A 121 -18.17 33.47 -38.71
C LYS A 121 -17.18 32.87 -37.70
N SER A 122 -16.74 31.64 -37.94
CA SER A 122 -15.54 31.07 -37.33
C SER A 122 -14.32 31.45 -38.16
N GLY A 123 -13.44 32.28 -37.60
CA GLY A 123 -12.11 32.53 -38.14
C GLY A 123 -11.19 31.35 -37.88
N GLY A 124 -11.15 30.39 -38.80
CA GLY A 124 -10.14 29.35 -38.87
C GLY A 124 -9.13 29.70 -39.95
N PHE A 125 -7.87 29.83 -39.58
CA PHE A 125 -6.74 30.09 -40.48
C PHE A 125 -6.24 28.75 -41.04
N TYR A 126 -7.01 28.17 -41.97
CA TYR A 126 -6.53 27.21 -42.94
C TYR A 126 -7.05 27.69 -44.29
N ALA A 127 -6.19 28.32 -45.07
CA ALA A 127 -6.51 28.64 -46.46
C ALA A 127 -6.24 27.38 -47.30
N GLU A 128 -7.31 26.71 -47.70
CA GLU A 128 -7.30 25.90 -48.92
C GLU A 128 -6.98 26.81 -50.11
N PRO A 129 -6.25 26.32 -51.12
CA PRO A 129 -5.89 27.11 -52.29
C PRO A 129 -7.14 27.34 -53.14
N GLN A 130 -7.46 28.59 -53.44
CA GLN A 130 -8.45 28.93 -54.46
C GLN A 130 -7.77 28.98 -55.82
N ASP A 131 -8.30 28.17 -56.73
CA ASP A 131 -7.99 28.20 -58.16
C ASP A 131 -8.31 29.60 -58.72
N GLY A 132 -7.27 30.39 -58.93
CA GLY A 132 -7.31 31.66 -59.65
C GLY A 132 -6.65 31.46 -61.01
N GLU A 133 -7.38 31.79 -62.07
CA GLU A 133 -6.92 31.75 -63.45
C GLU A 133 -5.58 32.47 -63.61
N ASP A 134 -4.56 31.73 -64.06
CA ASP A 134 -3.28 32.25 -64.49
C ASP A 134 -3.48 33.16 -65.72
N GLN A 135 -3.44 34.48 -65.50
CA GLN A 135 -3.03 35.41 -66.56
C GLN A 135 -1.51 35.45 -66.55
N GLU A 136 -0.92 34.73 -67.51
CA GLU A 136 0.47 34.86 -67.90
C GLU A 136 0.70 36.27 -68.48
N ASP A 137 1.06 37.21 -67.61
CA ASP A 137 1.74 38.42 -68.05
C ASP A 137 3.21 38.05 -68.32
N GLU A 138 3.52 37.83 -69.61
CA GLU A 138 4.89 37.80 -70.12
C GLU A 138 5.62 39.10 -69.74
N ALA A 139 6.47 39.04 -68.72
CA ALA A 139 7.47 40.08 -68.46
C ALA A 139 8.87 39.44 -68.35
N ALA A 140 9.64 39.74 -69.39
CA ALA A 140 11.08 39.63 -69.57
C ALA A 140 11.94 39.21 -68.36
N SER A 141 12.83 38.25 -68.65
CA SER A 141 14.06 37.91 -67.93
C SER A 141 14.82 39.14 -67.38
N GLU A 142 14.85 39.30 -66.06
CA GLU A 142 15.96 39.87 -65.29
C GLU A 142 16.25 38.97 -64.07
N ASN A 143 17.18 38.02 -64.23
CA ASN A 143 17.64 37.07 -63.20
C ASN A 143 18.49 37.70 -62.07
N GLY A 144 18.15 38.93 -61.65
CA GLY A 144 18.87 39.66 -60.60
C GLY A 144 18.01 40.11 -59.41
N ASP A 145 16.69 40.24 -59.57
CA ASP A 145 15.87 41.02 -58.64
C ASP A 145 15.08 40.17 -57.61
N HIS A 146 14.94 38.86 -57.86
CA HIS A 146 14.15 37.98 -56.98
C HIS A 146 14.86 37.71 -55.65
N ASP A 147 16.18 37.55 -55.66
CA ASP A 147 16.99 37.36 -54.44
C ASP A 147 17.05 38.62 -53.58
N ASP A 148 17.03 39.80 -54.21
CA ASP A 148 17.05 41.08 -53.52
C ASP A 148 15.68 41.39 -52.91
N HIS A 149 14.58 40.99 -53.56
CA HIS A 149 13.24 41.06 -52.97
C HIS A 149 13.10 40.16 -51.73
N VAL A 150 13.60 38.93 -51.80
CA VAL A 150 13.59 37.97 -50.67
C VAL A 150 14.48 38.47 -49.52
N LYS A 151 15.65 39.03 -49.81
CA LYS A 151 16.51 39.67 -48.78
C LYS A 151 15.81 40.85 -48.12
N ASN A 152 15.19 41.73 -48.89
CA ASN A 152 14.53 42.92 -48.37
C ASN A 152 13.30 42.56 -47.51
N LEU A 153 12.56 41.50 -47.87
CA LEU A 153 11.52 40.92 -47.02
C LEU A 153 12.09 40.34 -45.72
N ARG A 154 13.18 39.58 -45.80
CA ARG A 154 13.85 39.01 -44.63
C ARG A 154 14.35 40.11 -43.67
N ASP A 155 14.92 41.18 -44.22
CA ASP A 155 15.40 42.33 -43.44
C ASP A 155 14.25 43.11 -42.80
N LYS A 156 13.12 43.29 -43.50
CA LYS A 156 11.91 43.89 -42.92
C LYS A 156 11.31 43.05 -41.80
N ILE A 157 11.24 41.72 -41.97
CA ILE A 157 10.78 40.80 -40.92
C ILE A 157 11.73 40.87 -39.72
N HIS A 158 13.04 40.81 -39.99
CA HIS A 158 14.05 40.88 -38.95
C HIS A 158 13.98 42.21 -38.17
N PHE A 159 13.82 43.34 -38.85
CA PHE A 159 13.66 44.65 -38.23
C PHE A 159 12.37 44.75 -37.41
N ARG A 160 11.25 44.25 -37.95
CA ARG A 160 9.97 44.19 -37.24
C ARG A 160 10.11 43.39 -35.94
N ASP A 161 10.70 42.21 -36.02
CA ASP A 161 10.87 41.35 -34.84
C ASP A 161 11.86 41.96 -33.83
N LEU A 162 12.94 42.63 -34.28
CA LEU A 162 13.86 43.35 -33.39
C LEU A 162 13.19 44.55 -32.70
N SER A 163 12.25 45.21 -33.37
CA SER A 163 11.50 46.34 -32.81
C SER A 163 10.45 45.92 -31.77
N LEU A 164 9.87 44.71 -31.93
CA LEU A 164 8.87 44.15 -31.02
C LEU A 164 9.51 43.46 -29.81
N TYR A 165 10.63 42.76 -30.01
CA TYR A 165 11.24 41.90 -28.99
C TYR A 165 12.58 42.42 -28.45
N GLY A 166 13.09 43.54 -28.99
CA GLY A 166 14.41 44.08 -28.66
C GLY A 166 15.56 43.37 -29.39
N PRO A 167 16.81 43.82 -29.21
CA PRO A 167 17.98 43.12 -29.74
C PRO A 167 18.03 41.70 -29.15
N ILE A 168 18.10 40.69 -30.01
CA ILE A 168 18.36 39.30 -29.59
C ILE A 168 19.67 39.35 -28.79
N PRO A 169 19.67 38.97 -27.49
CA PRO A 169 20.91 38.92 -26.73
C PRO A 169 21.89 38.03 -27.49
N GLY A 170 23.03 38.57 -27.88
CA GLY A 170 24.00 37.93 -28.79
C GLY A 170 24.66 36.65 -28.28
N GLU A 171 24.15 36.05 -27.20
CA GLU A 171 24.61 34.80 -26.64
C GLU A 171 23.56 34.25 -25.65
N LEU A 172 22.36 33.92 -26.16
CA LEU A 172 21.40 33.15 -25.37
C LEU A 172 21.96 31.73 -25.22
N ALA A 173 22.52 31.43 -24.03
CA ALA A 173 22.96 30.09 -23.68
C ALA A 173 21.82 29.08 -23.95
N PRO A 174 22.11 27.94 -24.60
CA PRO A 174 21.07 26.97 -24.95
C PRO A 174 20.46 26.35 -23.69
N TYR A 175 19.17 26.06 -23.74
CA TYR A 175 18.47 25.35 -22.68
C TYR A 175 18.57 23.84 -22.90
N VAL A 176 18.94 23.10 -21.86
CA VAL A 176 18.94 21.64 -21.86
C VAL A 176 17.80 21.15 -20.99
N GLN A 177 17.00 20.23 -21.52
CA GLN A 177 15.80 19.72 -20.85
C GLN A 177 15.45 18.31 -21.34
N PHE A 178 14.54 17.60 -20.65
CA PHE A 178 14.00 16.36 -21.21
C PHE A 178 13.07 16.63 -22.41
N GLU A 179 12.88 15.62 -23.25
CA GLU A 179 11.94 15.68 -24.38
C GLU A 179 10.48 15.76 -23.90
N ALA A 180 10.18 15.10 -22.79
CA ALA A 180 8.89 15.12 -22.14
C ALA A 180 9.06 15.10 -20.60
N PRO A 181 8.11 15.67 -19.84
CA PRO A 181 8.12 15.60 -18.38
C PRO A 181 7.73 14.21 -17.84
N MET A 182 7.16 13.36 -18.69
CA MET A 182 6.68 12.04 -18.31
C MET A 182 6.85 11.05 -19.46
N PHE A 183 7.40 9.88 -19.14
CA PHE A 183 7.56 8.75 -20.05
C PHE A 183 6.80 7.55 -19.50
N TYR A 184 6.34 6.69 -20.40
CA TYR A 184 5.63 5.46 -20.06
C TYR A 184 6.38 4.30 -20.70
N CYS A 185 6.59 3.23 -19.95
CA CYS A 185 7.13 1.97 -20.45
C CYS A 185 6.42 0.79 -19.78
N THR A 186 6.47 -0.36 -20.41
CA THR A 186 6.07 -1.64 -19.80
C THR A 186 7.30 -2.40 -19.31
N GLU A 187 7.17 -3.22 -18.26
CA GLU A 187 8.30 -4.04 -17.74
C GLU A 187 8.86 -4.97 -18.85
N ALA A 188 7.98 -5.47 -19.72
CA ALA A 188 8.33 -6.32 -20.86
C ALA A 188 9.18 -5.65 -21.96
N GLU A 189 9.29 -4.32 -22.00
CA GLU A 189 10.16 -3.61 -22.97
C GLU A 189 11.65 -3.81 -22.68
N GLY A 190 12.02 -4.16 -21.44
CA GLY A 190 13.40 -4.44 -21.01
C GLY A 190 14.33 -3.22 -20.93
N ALA A 191 14.07 -2.15 -21.69
CA ALA A 191 14.75 -0.87 -21.54
C ALA A 191 13.88 0.29 -22.00
N ILE A 192 14.04 1.45 -21.35
CA ILE A 192 13.41 2.71 -21.74
C ILE A 192 14.43 3.71 -22.27
N HIS A 193 14.05 4.43 -23.31
CA HIS A 193 14.84 5.50 -23.92
C HIS A 193 14.30 6.88 -23.51
N VAL A 194 15.05 7.56 -22.64
CA VAL A 194 14.71 8.91 -22.16
C VAL A 194 15.50 9.93 -22.96
N GLY A 195 14.80 10.72 -23.79
CA GLY A 195 15.39 11.78 -24.59
C GLY A 195 15.69 13.04 -23.78
N ILE A 196 16.91 13.57 -23.92
CA ILE A 196 17.34 14.89 -23.47
C ILE A 196 17.54 15.74 -24.71
N ILE A 197 16.94 16.92 -24.74
CA ILE A 197 17.02 17.86 -25.86
C ILE A 197 17.69 19.16 -25.45
N ARG A 198 18.38 19.77 -26.41
CA ARG A 198 19.02 21.07 -26.30
C ARG A 198 18.36 22.04 -27.27
N ILE A 199 17.89 23.17 -26.77
CA ILE A 199 17.13 24.20 -27.51
C ILE A 199 17.90 25.52 -27.44
N GLY A 200 18.18 26.15 -28.58
CA GLY A 200 18.92 27.41 -28.67
C GLY A 200 20.15 27.28 -29.54
N ASP A 201 21.27 27.90 -29.13
CA ASP A 201 22.53 27.83 -29.87
C ASP A 201 23.13 26.41 -29.86
N LEU A 202 23.31 25.84 -31.06
CA LEU A 202 23.90 24.52 -31.29
C LEU A 202 25.38 24.62 -31.72
N GLY A 203 25.94 25.82 -31.85
CA GLY A 203 27.27 26.05 -32.41
C GLY A 203 28.43 25.64 -31.49
N ARG A 204 28.19 25.50 -30.18
CA ARG A 204 29.20 25.09 -29.20
C ARG A 204 28.88 23.71 -28.62
N ARG A 205 29.89 23.07 -28.04
CA ARG A 205 29.71 21.83 -27.27
C ARG A 205 29.08 22.13 -25.92
N SER A 206 28.05 21.39 -25.54
CA SER A 206 27.39 21.49 -24.23
C SER A 206 27.39 20.13 -23.53
N THR A 207 27.55 20.11 -22.22
CA THR A 207 27.53 18.88 -21.41
C THR A 207 26.54 19.04 -20.27
N VAL A 208 25.87 17.98 -19.85
CA VAL A 208 24.97 17.98 -18.67
C VAL A 208 25.03 16.65 -17.95
N ARG A 209 25.04 16.64 -16.62
CA ARG A 209 24.96 15.40 -15.84
C ARG A 209 23.53 14.98 -15.62
N TYR A 210 23.28 13.68 -15.66
CA TYR A 210 22.00 13.08 -15.34
C TYR A 210 22.15 11.91 -14.36
N ALA A 211 21.13 11.69 -13.54
CA ALA A 211 21.02 10.47 -12.74
C ALA A 211 19.55 10.07 -12.53
N THR A 212 19.36 8.78 -12.33
CA THR A 212 18.09 8.21 -11.88
C THR A 212 17.93 8.36 -10.37
N VAL A 213 16.71 8.60 -9.91
CA VAL A 213 16.35 8.79 -8.51
C VAL A 213 15.13 7.91 -8.20
N ASP A 214 15.29 7.08 -7.17
CA ASP A 214 14.24 6.21 -6.67
C ASP A 214 13.00 7.01 -6.23
N ASN A 215 11.83 6.45 -6.53
CA ASN A 215 10.56 6.92 -6.00
C ASN A 215 9.72 5.72 -5.53
N SER A 216 8.63 5.38 -6.22
CA SER A 216 7.85 4.18 -5.88
C SER A 216 8.47 2.92 -6.49
N ALA A 217 9.08 3.03 -7.68
CA ALA A 217 10.06 2.07 -8.17
C ALA A 217 11.40 2.34 -7.46
N ARG A 218 11.97 1.29 -6.88
CA ARG A 218 13.29 1.30 -6.24
C ARG A 218 14.32 0.62 -7.14
N SER A 219 15.59 0.94 -6.92
CA SER A 219 16.72 0.25 -7.56
C SER A 219 16.57 -1.27 -7.38
N GLY A 220 16.40 -1.99 -8.50
CA GLY A 220 16.00 -3.41 -8.53
C GLY A 220 14.79 -3.69 -9.43
N LYS A 221 13.93 -2.69 -9.67
CA LYS A 221 12.95 -2.69 -10.79
C LYS A 221 13.51 -2.07 -12.07
N TYR A 222 14.59 -1.31 -11.92
CA TYR A 222 15.37 -0.75 -13.00
C TYR A 222 16.83 -0.70 -12.55
N THR A 223 17.75 -0.69 -13.52
CA THR A 223 19.18 -0.51 -13.27
C THR A 223 19.48 0.98 -13.13
N PRO A 224 19.99 1.45 -11.98
CA PRO A 224 20.30 2.87 -11.79
C PRO A 224 21.31 3.37 -12.82
N ALA A 225 20.88 4.31 -13.66
CA ALA A 225 21.72 4.95 -14.66
C ALA A 225 22.15 6.35 -14.17
N SER A 226 23.43 6.67 -14.35
CA SER A 226 23.97 8.01 -14.16
C SER A 226 25.10 8.25 -15.16
N GLY A 227 25.23 9.46 -15.65
CA GLY A 227 26.24 9.79 -16.66
C GLY A 227 26.27 11.27 -17.01
N THR A 228 27.02 11.60 -18.05
CA THR A 228 27.09 12.95 -18.62
C THR A 228 26.64 12.88 -20.07
N ALA A 229 25.55 13.55 -20.39
CA ALA A 229 25.11 13.75 -21.76
C ALA A 229 25.98 14.82 -22.42
N ILE A 230 26.56 14.49 -23.57
CA ILE A 230 27.47 15.35 -24.33
C ILE A 230 26.78 15.69 -25.65
N PHE A 231 26.61 16.98 -25.92
CA PHE A 231 26.09 17.50 -27.17
C PHE A 231 27.25 18.11 -27.95
N GLU A 232 27.66 17.46 -29.05
CA GLU A 232 28.64 18.05 -29.95
C GLU A 232 28.02 19.21 -30.74
N PRO A 233 28.83 20.08 -31.37
CA PRO A 233 28.31 21.15 -32.22
C PRO A 233 27.38 20.59 -33.30
N GLY A 234 26.14 21.10 -33.36
CA GLY A 234 25.07 20.59 -34.24
C GLY A 234 24.14 19.55 -33.61
N ASP A 235 24.52 18.90 -32.51
CA ASP A 235 23.66 17.91 -31.83
C ASP A 235 22.61 18.59 -30.96
N HIS A 236 21.35 18.21 -31.12
CA HIS A 236 20.24 18.75 -30.34
C HIS A 236 19.51 17.71 -29.49
N ARG A 237 19.84 16.42 -29.65
CA ARG A 237 19.18 15.30 -28.95
C ARG A 237 20.22 14.29 -28.47
N TYR A 238 20.08 13.87 -27.21
CA TYR A 238 20.84 12.79 -26.58
C TYR A 238 19.85 11.82 -25.96
N VAL A 239 20.08 10.51 -26.08
CA VAL A 239 19.16 9.48 -25.56
C VAL A 239 19.84 8.71 -24.44
N VAL A 240 19.21 8.68 -23.27
CA VAL A 240 19.62 7.87 -22.13
C VAL A 240 18.84 6.56 -22.16
N THR A 241 19.55 5.44 -22.24
CA THR A 241 18.95 4.10 -22.13
C THR A 241 19.03 3.63 -20.68
N ILE A 242 17.89 3.25 -20.11
CA ILE A 242 17.77 2.74 -18.75
C ILE A 242 17.17 1.34 -18.83
N GLU A 243 17.87 0.35 -18.31
CA GLU A 243 17.42 -1.05 -18.30
C GLU A 243 16.34 -1.25 -17.23
N LEU A 244 15.32 -2.02 -17.57
CA LEU A 244 14.19 -2.38 -16.72
C LEU A 244 14.30 -3.87 -16.35
N GLU A 245 13.93 -4.21 -15.11
CA GLU A 245 13.85 -5.60 -14.68
C GLU A 245 12.41 -6.10 -14.91
N ASP A 246 12.27 -7.13 -15.73
CA ASP A 246 11.00 -7.83 -15.97
C ASP A 246 10.85 -8.97 -14.96
N ASP A 247 9.83 -8.88 -14.10
CA ASP A 247 9.55 -9.94 -13.12
C ASP A 247 8.18 -10.60 -13.35
N THR A 248 7.69 -11.34 -12.34
CA THR A 248 6.42 -12.09 -12.47
C THR A 248 5.48 -11.81 -11.29
N CYS A 249 5.80 -10.76 -10.55
CA CYS A 249 5.13 -10.28 -9.38
C CYS A 249 4.19 -9.16 -9.79
N TRP A 250 2.89 -9.39 -9.59
CA TRP A 250 1.92 -8.32 -9.76
C TRP A 250 2.23 -7.12 -8.86
N ASP A 251 2.57 -6.01 -9.50
CA ASP A 251 2.81 -4.73 -8.86
C ASP A 251 1.84 -3.65 -9.36
N PRO A 252 1.59 -2.59 -8.57
CA PRO A 252 0.90 -1.41 -9.11
C PRO A 252 1.81 -0.70 -10.12
N THR A 253 1.28 0.24 -10.89
CA THR A 253 2.13 1.18 -11.65
C THR A 253 3.13 1.85 -10.73
N LEU A 254 4.41 1.68 -11.04
CA LEU A 254 5.53 2.24 -10.29
C LEU A 254 6.14 3.42 -11.06
N GLU A 255 6.82 4.29 -10.34
CA GLU A 255 7.43 5.49 -10.88
C GLU A 255 8.85 5.65 -10.34
N PHE A 256 9.78 6.05 -11.21
CA PHE A 256 11.08 6.59 -10.82
C PHE A 256 11.34 7.88 -11.57
N ASN A 257 12.28 8.68 -11.07
CA ASN A 257 12.60 9.98 -11.65
C ASN A 257 13.96 9.92 -12.34
N VAL A 258 14.12 10.70 -13.42
CA VAL A 258 15.41 11.01 -14.03
C VAL A 258 15.63 12.50 -13.88
N GLN A 259 16.75 12.90 -13.31
CA GLN A 259 17.05 14.30 -13.00
C GLN A 259 18.30 14.75 -13.73
N LEU A 260 18.26 15.97 -14.26
CA LEU A 260 19.44 16.68 -14.73
C LEU A 260 20.03 17.52 -13.60
N TYR A 261 21.35 17.65 -13.56
CA TYR A 261 22.08 18.42 -12.55
C TYR A 261 22.81 19.59 -13.21
N GLU A 262 22.83 20.72 -12.49
CA GLU A 262 23.61 21.92 -12.86
C GLU A 262 25.12 21.67 -12.71
N ASP A 263 25.50 20.74 -11.82
CA ASP A 263 26.88 20.34 -11.62
C ASP A 263 27.44 19.67 -12.88
N GLY A 264 28.43 20.29 -13.51
CA GLY A 264 29.02 19.81 -14.77
C GLY A 264 28.24 20.21 -16.01
N LEU A 265 27.36 21.23 -15.91
CA LEU A 265 26.75 21.89 -17.07
C LEU A 265 27.74 22.87 -17.71
N GLU A 266 28.11 22.63 -18.97
CA GLU A 266 28.94 23.54 -19.76
C GLU A 266 28.16 24.11 -20.94
N ASN A 267 28.34 25.41 -21.24
CA ASN A 267 27.73 26.11 -22.38
C ASN A 267 26.22 25.86 -22.53
N GLY A 268 25.47 26.00 -21.44
CA GLY A 268 24.02 25.84 -21.44
C GLY A 268 23.41 26.24 -20.10
N LYS A 269 22.08 26.32 -20.07
CA LYS A 269 21.26 26.49 -18.87
C LYS A 269 20.26 25.36 -18.79
N LEU A 270 19.88 24.96 -17.58
CA LEU A 270 18.80 24.00 -17.39
C LEU A 270 17.44 24.70 -17.51
N SER A 271 16.46 23.98 -18.04
CA SER A 271 15.07 24.44 -18.06
C SER A 271 14.42 24.27 -16.69
N ASP A 272 13.72 25.30 -16.21
CA ASP A 272 13.06 25.28 -14.90
C ASP A 272 11.93 24.24 -14.82
N PHE A 273 11.25 23.97 -15.95
CA PHE A 273 10.05 23.12 -15.96
C PHE A 273 10.33 21.65 -16.22
N MET A 274 11.42 21.33 -16.93
CA MET A 274 11.65 19.99 -17.47
C MET A 274 13.07 19.47 -17.17
N ARG A 275 13.58 19.85 -15.99
CA ARG A 275 14.79 19.32 -15.37
C ARG A 275 14.61 17.92 -14.80
N VAL A 276 13.38 17.52 -14.50
CA VAL A 276 13.03 16.20 -13.96
C VAL A 276 12.00 15.54 -14.88
N ALA A 277 12.32 14.33 -15.34
CA ALA A 277 11.39 13.47 -16.05
C ALA A 277 10.91 12.35 -15.13
N ARG A 278 9.60 12.09 -15.14
CA ARG A 278 8.99 10.96 -14.43
C ARG A 278 8.83 9.80 -15.39
N VAL A 279 9.36 8.65 -15.03
CA VAL A 279 9.16 7.42 -15.80
C VAL A 279 8.14 6.56 -15.07
N LYS A 280 7.02 6.27 -15.73
CA LYS A 280 5.98 5.37 -15.24
C LYS A 280 6.17 4.00 -15.85
N VAL A 281 6.41 3.03 -14.98
CA VAL A 281 6.56 1.61 -15.32
C VAL A 281 5.21 0.92 -15.12
N LEU A 282 4.65 0.42 -16.22
CA LEU A 282 3.38 -0.28 -16.27
C LEU A 282 3.59 -1.79 -16.11
N ASP A 283 2.87 -2.35 -15.15
CA ASP A 283 2.86 -3.78 -14.82
C ASP A 283 1.89 -4.56 -15.73
N ASP A 284 2.42 -5.50 -16.53
CA ASP A 284 1.65 -6.41 -17.39
C ASP A 284 1.32 -7.75 -16.71
N ASP A 285 1.68 -7.88 -15.43
CA ASP A 285 1.44 -9.07 -14.65
C ASP A 285 0.01 -9.20 -14.15
N ILE A 286 -0.34 -10.45 -13.85
CA ILE A 286 -1.68 -10.84 -13.40
C ILE A 286 -1.64 -11.20 -11.92
N PHE A 287 -2.56 -10.62 -11.17
CA PHE A 287 -2.79 -10.97 -9.78
C PHE A 287 -3.41 -12.38 -9.64
N PRO A 288 -2.93 -13.24 -8.73
CA PRO A 288 -1.74 -13.08 -7.88
C PRO A 288 -0.41 -13.43 -8.56
N HIS A 289 -0.45 -14.21 -9.65
CA HIS A 289 0.73 -14.63 -10.41
C HIS A 289 0.38 -15.02 -11.87
N ASN A 290 1.32 -14.85 -12.80
CA ASN A 290 1.14 -15.07 -14.26
C ASN A 290 0.75 -16.49 -14.67
N ARG A 291 0.95 -17.49 -13.80
CA ARG A 291 0.47 -18.86 -14.04
C ARG A 291 -1.03 -18.93 -14.28
N PHE A 292 -1.79 -17.96 -13.77
CA PHE A 292 -3.24 -17.89 -13.93
C PHE A 292 -3.69 -17.04 -15.13
N ARG A 293 -2.77 -16.54 -15.96
CA ARG A 293 -3.06 -15.67 -17.13
C ARG A 293 -4.15 -16.25 -18.03
N LYS A 294 -4.07 -17.55 -18.35
CA LYS A 294 -5.05 -18.25 -19.18
C LYS A 294 -6.48 -18.18 -18.63
N TYR A 295 -6.65 -18.25 -17.31
CA TYR A 295 -7.97 -18.17 -16.68
C TYR A 295 -8.51 -16.73 -16.67
N ALA A 296 -7.61 -15.74 -16.57
CA ALA A 296 -7.97 -14.33 -16.67
C ALA A 296 -8.47 -13.97 -18.07
N GLU A 297 -7.73 -14.38 -19.10
CA GLU A 297 -8.06 -14.14 -20.51
C GLU A 297 -9.38 -14.81 -20.90
N GLN A 298 -9.61 -16.05 -20.42
CA GLN A 298 -10.83 -16.82 -20.69
C GLN A 298 -11.99 -16.46 -19.76
N GLN A 299 -11.77 -15.60 -18.77
CA GLN A 299 -12.74 -15.25 -17.71
C GLN A 299 -13.31 -16.47 -16.95
N THR A 300 -12.57 -17.58 -16.89
CA THR A 300 -12.98 -18.85 -16.26
C THR A 300 -12.48 -18.99 -14.83
N TRP A 301 -12.58 -17.94 -14.02
CA TRP A 301 -12.09 -17.94 -12.63
C TRP A 301 -12.73 -18.98 -11.71
N GLN A 302 -13.91 -19.50 -12.07
CA GLN A 302 -14.65 -20.48 -11.27
C GLN A 302 -14.01 -21.89 -11.30
N THR A 303 -13.27 -22.22 -12.36
CA THR A 303 -12.64 -23.55 -12.54
C THR A 303 -11.25 -23.63 -11.91
N VAL A 304 -10.73 -22.51 -11.40
CA VAL A 304 -9.39 -22.43 -10.82
C VAL A 304 -9.31 -23.24 -9.53
N ASN A 305 -8.19 -23.94 -9.36
CA ASN A 305 -7.88 -24.65 -8.13
C ASN A 305 -7.70 -23.65 -6.95
N LYS A 306 -8.74 -23.50 -6.14
CA LYS A 306 -8.84 -22.55 -5.01
C LYS A 306 -7.69 -22.61 -4.00
N PRO A 307 -7.30 -23.78 -3.43
CA PRO A 307 -6.18 -23.83 -2.48
C PRO A 307 -4.86 -23.41 -3.11
N ARG A 308 -4.63 -23.72 -4.39
CA ARG A 308 -3.42 -23.28 -5.09
C ARG A 308 -3.39 -21.76 -5.30
N LEU A 309 -4.54 -21.17 -5.66
CA LEU A 309 -4.69 -19.71 -5.78
C LEU A 309 -4.42 -19.01 -4.43
N MET A 310 -4.98 -19.56 -3.35
CA MET A 310 -4.76 -19.04 -1.99
C MET A 310 -3.30 -19.14 -1.56
N TRP A 311 -2.60 -20.22 -1.93
CA TRP A 311 -1.17 -20.37 -1.65
C TRP A 311 -0.30 -19.33 -2.39
N GLU A 312 -0.56 -19.09 -3.68
CA GLU A 312 0.18 -18.06 -4.42
C GLU A 312 -0.12 -16.66 -3.86
N TYR A 313 -1.37 -16.37 -3.48
CA TYR A 313 -1.73 -15.13 -2.79
C TYR A 313 -0.99 -14.96 -1.45
N PHE A 314 -0.88 -16.04 -0.66
CA PHE A 314 -0.10 -16.03 0.58
C PHE A 314 1.37 -15.72 0.31
N LYS A 315 1.95 -16.34 -0.72
CA LYS A 315 3.33 -16.08 -1.13
C LYS A 315 3.55 -14.62 -1.52
N THR A 316 2.62 -14.01 -2.24
CA THR A 316 2.65 -12.59 -2.60
C THR A 316 2.63 -11.70 -1.34
N ASN A 317 1.79 -12.02 -0.36
CA ASN A 317 1.76 -11.31 0.92
C ASN A 317 3.06 -11.48 1.73
N ALA A 318 3.64 -12.67 1.74
CA ALA A 318 4.87 -12.97 2.45
C ALA A 318 6.11 -12.27 1.87
N ARG A 319 6.05 -11.76 0.62
CA ARG A 319 7.10 -10.91 0.05
C ARG A 319 7.17 -9.53 0.70
N ASN A 320 6.03 -8.98 1.13
CA ASN A 320 6.02 -7.70 1.83
C ASN A 320 6.63 -7.85 3.23
N ALA A 321 7.73 -7.13 3.49
CA ALA A 321 8.46 -7.23 4.76
C ALA A 321 7.60 -6.88 5.99
N ALA A 322 6.68 -5.91 5.85
CA ALA A 322 5.77 -5.52 6.94
C ALA A 322 4.82 -6.68 7.29
N VAL A 323 4.17 -7.26 6.28
CA VAL A 323 3.23 -8.39 6.42
C VAL A 323 3.98 -9.63 6.94
N ARG A 324 5.15 -9.94 6.38
CA ARG A 324 5.98 -11.07 6.80
C ARG A 324 6.37 -10.99 8.27
N SER A 325 6.81 -9.83 8.73
CA SER A 325 7.21 -9.64 10.13
C SER A 325 6.01 -9.78 11.09
N ALA A 326 4.85 -9.23 10.71
CA ALA A 326 3.63 -9.37 11.49
C ALA A 326 3.16 -10.83 11.53
N LEU A 327 3.20 -11.52 10.38
CA LEU A 327 2.77 -12.90 10.24
C LEU A 327 3.60 -13.85 11.11
N TRP A 328 4.93 -13.74 11.06
CA TRP A 328 5.80 -14.56 11.90
C TRP A 328 5.58 -14.31 13.39
N ARG A 329 5.39 -13.06 13.80
CA ARG A 329 5.09 -12.73 15.20
C ARG A 329 3.76 -13.34 15.65
N THR A 330 2.70 -13.23 14.82
CA THR A 330 1.39 -13.83 15.10
C THR A 330 1.45 -15.35 15.17
N ILE A 331 2.15 -15.99 14.24
CA ILE A 331 2.36 -17.46 14.28
C ILE A 331 3.10 -17.85 15.56
N LEU A 332 4.19 -17.16 15.91
CA LEU A 332 4.96 -17.46 17.12
C LEU A 332 4.12 -17.29 18.40
N ALA A 333 3.29 -16.24 18.48
CA ALA A 333 2.40 -16.06 19.62
C ALA A 333 1.42 -17.23 19.79
N GLN A 334 0.85 -17.72 18.69
CA GLN A 334 -0.09 -18.83 18.73
C GLN A 334 0.60 -20.18 18.96
N GLN A 335 1.83 -20.37 18.49
CA GLN A 335 2.62 -21.56 18.83
C GLN A 335 3.06 -21.55 20.30
N ALA A 336 3.27 -20.38 20.93
CA ALA A 336 3.55 -20.30 22.35
C ALA A 336 2.37 -20.80 23.21
N GLN A 337 1.13 -20.52 22.80
CA GLN A 337 -0.06 -21.10 23.45
C GLN A 337 -0.11 -22.63 23.31
N ASN A 338 0.26 -23.16 22.15
CA ASN A 338 0.31 -24.61 21.92
C ASN A 338 1.43 -25.26 22.73
N LEU A 339 2.59 -24.61 22.82
CA LEU A 339 3.70 -25.06 23.67
C LEU A 339 3.29 -25.11 25.14
N TYR A 340 2.56 -24.11 25.62
CA TYR A 340 2.01 -24.10 26.99
C TYR A 340 1.04 -25.26 27.23
N PHE A 341 0.17 -25.56 26.26
CA PHE A 341 -0.73 -26.71 26.33
C PHE A 341 0.03 -28.04 26.45
N ILE A 342 1.04 -28.25 25.59
CA ILE A 342 1.89 -29.45 25.61
C ILE A 342 2.66 -29.56 26.93
N MET A 343 3.24 -28.45 27.38
CA MET A 343 3.93 -28.37 28.66
C MET A 343 2.98 -28.74 29.81
N GLY A 344 1.73 -28.27 29.76
CA GLY A 344 0.68 -28.64 30.71
C GLY A 344 0.40 -30.14 30.74
N LEU A 345 0.27 -30.79 29.58
CA LEU A 345 0.08 -32.24 29.47
C LEU A 345 1.24 -33.03 30.10
N PHE A 346 2.48 -32.70 29.76
CA PHE A 346 3.66 -33.35 30.34
C PHE A 346 3.78 -33.13 31.84
N LEU A 347 3.47 -31.92 32.33
CA LEU A 347 3.50 -31.61 33.76
C LEU A 347 2.39 -32.34 34.53
N ASN A 348 1.21 -32.52 33.93
CA ASN A 348 0.14 -33.32 34.52
C ASN A 348 0.52 -34.81 34.59
N LEU A 349 1.10 -35.38 33.53
CA LEU A 349 1.60 -36.76 33.55
C LEU A 349 2.67 -36.95 34.63
N TYR A 350 3.64 -36.03 34.72
CA TYR A 350 4.67 -36.07 35.74
C TYR A 350 4.10 -35.92 37.16
N MET A 351 3.09 -35.07 37.36
CA MET A 351 2.39 -34.95 38.64
C MET A 351 1.77 -36.29 39.05
N VAL A 352 1.07 -36.97 38.14
CA VAL A 352 0.42 -38.26 38.43
C VAL A 352 1.48 -39.33 38.76
N ASP A 353 2.48 -39.48 37.90
CA ASP A 353 3.48 -40.57 38.01
C ASP A 353 4.46 -40.40 39.17
N PHE A 354 4.84 -39.16 39.51
CA PHE A 354 5.86 -38.91 40.53
C PHE A 354 5.27 -38.47 41.88
N VAL A 355 4.11 -37.80 41.90
CA VAL A 355 3.51 -37.23 43.13
C VAL A 355 2.40 -38.10 43.69
N LEU A 356 1.56 -38.73 42.85
CA LEU A 356 0.43 -39.57 43.29
C LEU A 356 0.82 -41.04 43.44
N CYS A 357 1.68 -41.58 42.56
CA CYS A 357 2.23 -42.94 42.67
C CYS A 357 3.30 -43.02 43.77
N ASN A 358 2.83 -43.10 45.02
CA ASN A 358 3.64 -43.46 46.18
C ASN A 358 4.11 -44.92 46.07
N ARG A 359 5.23 -45.18 45.37
CA ARG A 359 5.86 -46.50 45.38
C ARG A 359 6.30 -46.79 46.81
N LYS A 360 5.63 -47.73 47.48
CA LYS A 360 5.70 -48.01 48.92
C LYS A 360 7.09 -48.43 49.46
N ASP A 361 8.11 -48.48 48.61
CA ASP A 361 9.35 -49.20 48.90
C ASP A 361 10.60 -48.30 48.98
N ILE A 362 10.45 -46.97 48.93
CA ILE A 362 11.60 -46.05 49.06
C ILE A 362 11.28 -44.95 50.09
N PRO A 363 12.07 -44.79 51.17
CA PRO A 363 11.89 -43.73 52.16
C PRO A 363 12.25 -42.38 51.53
N CYS A 364 11.27 -41.76 50.85
CA CYS A 364 11.46 -40.45 50.24
C CYS A 364 11.51 -39.38 51.33
N LYS A 365 12.62 -38.63 51.41
CA LYS A 365 12.72 -37.43 52.26
C LYS A 365 11.59 -36.47 51.86
N LYS A 366 10.70 -36.16 52.81
CA LYS A 366 9.53 -35.26 52.64
C LYS A 366 9.88 -33.92 51.98
N ASP A 367 11.12 -33.43 52.15
CA ASP A 367 11.60 -32.15 51.60
C ASP A 367 11.83 -32.16 50.08
N GLN A 368 12.13 -33.32 49.49
CA GLN A 368 12.46 -33.41 48.07
C GLN A 368 11.19 -33.47 47.19
N THR A 369 10.10 -34.02 47.73
CA THR A 369 8.80 -34.08 47.07
C THR A 369 8.05 -32.74 47.11
N SER A 370 8.20 -31.96 48.20
CA SER A 370 7.63 -30.60 48.29
C SER A 370 8.36 -29.63 47.35
N ALA A 371 9.68 -29.72 47.24
CA ALA A 371 10.46 -28.92 46.29
C ALA A 371 10.06 -29.19 44.82
N GLY A 372 9.83 -30.46 44.46
CA GLY A 372 9.33 -30.82 43.12
C GLY A 372 7.93 -30.28 42.83
N LEU A 373 7.04 -30.28 43.82
CA LEU A 373 5.67 -29.76 43.70
C LEU A 373 5.67 -28.23 43.49
N THR A 374 6.50 -27.51 44.25
CA THR A 374 6.69 -26.06 44.08
C THR A 374 7.28 -25.71 42.71
N LEU A 375 8.22 -26.52 42.21
CA LEU A 375 8.80 -26.34 40.87
C LEU A 375 7.75 -26.49 39.75
N ILE A 376 6.85 -27.48 39.85
CA ILE A 376 5.77 -27.68 38.88
C ILE A 376 4.81 -26.49 38.87
N VAL A 377 4.41 -26.01 40.06
CA VAL A 377 3.55 -24.82 40.19
C VAL A 377 4.24 -23.61 39.55
N ALA A 378 5.52 -23.38 39.86
CA ALA A 378 6.28 -22.29 39.27
C ALA A 378 6.35 -22.39 37.74
N LEU A 379 6.60 -23.58 37.19
CA LEU A 379 6.70 -23.81 35.75
C LEU A 379 5.36 -23.65 35.02
N LYS A 380 4.21 -23.91 35.68
CA LYS A 380 2.88 -23.59 35.13
C LYS A 380 2.57 -22.09 35.16
N PHE A 381 2.95 -21.39 36.22
CA PHE A 381 2.65 -19.95 36.35
C PHE A 381 3.58 -19.03 35.56
N LEU A 382 4.87 -19.37 35.43
CA LEU A 382 5.87 -18.49 34.82
C LEU A 382 5.57 -18.12 33.35
N PRO A 383 5.06 -19.04 32.50
CA PRO A 383 4.70 -18.71 31.11
C PRO A 383 3.43 -17.87 30.97
N PHE A 384 2.53 -17.88 31.96
CA PHE A 384 1.24 -17.18 31.91
C PHE A 384 1.34 -15.66 31.64
N PRO A 385 2.18 -14.87 32.33
CA PRO A 385 2.34 -13.45 32.02
C PRO A 385 2.94 -13.21 30.63
N ILE A 386 3.79 -14.12 30.14
CA ILE A 386 4.38 -14.03 28.80
C ILE A 386 3.30 -14.25 27.74
N LEU A 387 2.44 -15.26 27.91
CA LEU A 387 1.30 -15.51 27.02
C LEU A 387 0.31 -14.34 27.00
N HIS A 388 -0.03 -13.80 28.17
CA HIS A 388 -0.92 -12.65 28.27
C HIS A 388 -0.32 -11.41 27.59
N TRP A 389 0.99 -11.19 27.73
CA TRP A 389 1.70 -10.13 27.02
C TRP A 389 1.69 -10.32 25.50
N LEU A 390 1.89 -11.56 25.03
CA LEU A 390 1.84 -11.90 23.60
C LEU A 390 0.45 -11.63 23.01
N GLU A 391 -0.62 -12.04 23.70
CA GLU A 391 -1.99 -11.77 23.28
C GLU A 391 -2.35 -10.28 23.32
N PHE A 392 -1.81 -9.53 24.28
CA PHE A 392 -1.96 -8.09 24.31
C PHE A 392 -1.26 -7.42 23.11
N LYS A 393 -0.12 -7.96 22.69
CA LYS A 393 0.65 -7.44 21.55
C LYS A 393 0.12 -7.90 20.20
N GLU A 394 -0.57 -9.03 20.09
CA GLU A 394 -1.04 -9.60 18.82
C GLU A 394 -1.87 -8.60 17.96
N PRO A 395 -2.88 -7.87 18.50
CA PRO A 395 -3.60 -6.86 17.72
C PRO A 395 -2.74 -5.68 17.27
N SER A 396 -1.65 -5.38 17.99
CA SER A 396 -0.76 -4.25 17.67
C SER A 396 0.10 -4.49 16.44
N TRP A 397 0.26 -5.74 16.00
CA TRP A 397 1.06 -6.09 14.83
C TRP A 397 0.37 -5.81 13.50
N LYS A 398 -0.92 -5.40 13.51
CA LYS A 398 -1.68 -4.89 12.36
C LYS A 398 -1.59 -5.76 11.08
N LEU A 399 -1.56 -7.09 11.23
CA LEU A 399 -1.40 -8.02 10.11
C LEU A 399 -2.44 -7.78 9.00
N GLY A 400 -3.73 -7.80 9.34
CA GLY A 400 -4.81 -7.55 8.38
C GLY A 400 -4.84 -6.10 7.86
N GLY A 401 -4.43 -5.14 8.69
CA GLY A 401 -4.37 -3.73 8.30
C GLY A 401 -3.33 -3.45 7.22
N ALA A 402 -2.14 -4.06 7.35
CA ALA A 402 -1.06 -3.92 6.38
C ALA A 402 -1.45 -4.54 5.02
N THR A 403 -1.94 -5.78 5.01
CA THR A 403 -2.39 -6.46 3.78
C THR A 403 -3.53 -5.69 3.09
N ARG A 404 -4.54 -5.26 3.86
CA ARG A 404 -5.66 -4.49 3.33
C ARG A 404 -5.19 -3.19 2.67
N LEU A 405 -4.35 -2.42 3.37
CA LEU A 405 -3.84 -1.16 2.86
C LEU A 405 -3.06 -1.36 1.56
N THR A 406 -2.17 -2.35 1.52
CA THR A 406 -1.40 -2.66 0.30
C THR A 406 -2.32 -3.01 -0.87
N LEU A 407 -3.31 -3.87 -0.67
CA LEU A 407 -4.26 -4.21 -1.74
C LEU A 407 -5.08 -3.00 -2.21
N GLN A 408 -5.62 -2.21 -1.28
CA GLN A 408 -6.43 -1.04 -1.61
C GLN A 408 -5.61 0.01 -2.38
N CYS A 409 -4.39 0.31 -1.92
CA CYS A 409 -3.50 1.23 -2.60
C CYS A 409 -3.11 0.72 -3.99
N ASN A 410 -2.82 -0.58 -4.14
CA ASN A 410 -2.41 -1.13 -5.42
C ASN A 410 -3.56 -1.16 -6.42
N LEU A 411 -4.77 -1.54 -6.01
CA LEU A 411 -5.97 -1.49 -6.85
C LEU A 411 -6.27 -0.07 -7.32
N LEU A 412 -6.21 0.91 -6.41
CA LEU A 412 -6.44 2.32 -6.76
C LEU A 412 -5.38 2.83 -7.74
N ARG A 413 -4.09 2.55 -7.49
CA ARG A 413 -3.01 2.94 -8.40
C ARG A 413 -3.17 2.33 -9.79
N LYS A 414 -3.51 1.04 -9.88
CA LYS A 414 -3.71 0.35 -11.16
C LYS A 414 -4.93 0.92 -11.90
N TYR A 415 -6.01 1.23 -11.20
CA TYR A 415 -7.19 1.87 -11.79
C TYR A 415 -6.89 3.28 -12.36
N LEU A 416 -6.14 4.11 -11.62
CA LEU A 416 -5.75 5.45 -12.08
C LEU A 416 -4.82 5.43 -13.30
N ALA A 417 -4.19 4.29 -13.59
CA ALA A 417 -3.32 4.08 -14.73
C ALA A 417 -4.01 3.42 -15.94
N TYR A 418 -5.32 3.13 -15.86
CA TYR A 418 -6.04 2.51 -16.97
C TYR A 418 -6.24 3.45 -18.14
N ASN A 419 -6.16 2.88 -19.34
CA ASN A 419 -6.51 3.58 -20.58
C ASN A 419 -8.02 3.87 -20.61
N THR A 420 -8.41 4.87 -21.39
CA THR A 420 -9.81 5.30 -21.54
C THR A 420 -10.73 4.18 -22.02
N ASP A 421 -10.21 3.22 -22.79
CA ASP A 421 -10.99 2.08 -23.27
C ASP A 421 -11.30 1.09 -22.14
N VAL A 422 -10.30 0.76 -21.31
CA VAL A 422 -10.46 -0.11 -20.13
C VAL A 422 -11.38 0.54 -19.10
N LEU A 423 -11.29 1.86 -18.92
CA LEU A 423 -12.18 2.61 -18.03
C LEU A 423 -13.65 2.59 -18.45
N ARG A 424 -13.95 2.41 -19.75
CA ARG A 424 -15.33 2.24 -20.23
C ARG A 424 -15.89 0.86 -19.88
N ASP A 425 -15.04 -0.16 -19.86
CA ASP A 425 -15.45 -1.53 -19.55
C ASP A 425 -15.54 -1.80 -18.04
N VAL A 426 -14.73 -1.10 -17.24
CA VAL A 426 -14.70 -1.23 -15.78
C VAL A 426 -15.69 -0.28 -15.14
N ASP A 427 -16.82 -0.83 -14.68
CA ASP A 427 -17.81 -0.12 -13.88
C ASP A 427 -17.19 0.37 -12.54
N GLU A 428 -17.30 1.67 -12.26
CA GLU A 428 -16.84 2.32 -11.03
C GLU A 428 -17.40 1.64 -9.77
N SER A 429 -18.63 1.11 -9.86
CA SER A 429 -19.28 0.40 -8.75
C SER A 429 -18.48 -0.84 -8.33
N LYS A 430 -17.95 -1.60 -9.29
CA LYS A 430 -17.17 -2.81 -9.03
C LYS A 430 -15.85 -2.47 -8.35
N LEU A 431 -15.20 -1.37 -8.75
CA LEU A 431 -13.99 -0.90 -8.09
C LEU A 431 -14.28 -0.52 -6.63
N PHE A 432 -15.37 0.21 -6.38
CA PHE A 432 -15.75 0.61 -5.03
C PHE A 432 -15.99 -0.62 -4.14
N PHE A 433 -16.72 -1.63 -4.62
CA PHE A 433 -16.91 -2.90 -3.90
C PHE A 433 -15.59 -3.65 -3.67
N ALA A 434 -14.71 -3.70 -4.68
CA ALA A 434 -13.41 -4.35 -4.58
C ALA A 434 -12.52 -3.71 -3.50
N ILE A 435 -12.48 -2.36 -3.45
CA ILE A 435 -11.65 -1.62 -2.49
C ILE A 435 -12.24 -1.68 -1.08
N THR A 436 -13.55 -1.49 -0.92
CA THR A 436 -14.17 -1.32 0.41
C THR A 436 -14.47 -2.64 1.09
N ARG A 437 -15.04 -3.60 0.36
CA ARG A 437 -15.49 -4.88 0.88
C ARG A 437 -14.49 -5.99 0.57
N ASP A 438 -14.25 -6.29 -0.70
CA ASP A 438 -13.57 -7.53 -1.08
C ASP A 438 -12.09 -7.55 -0.63
N ALA A 439 -11.38 -6.42 -0.73
CA ALA A 439 -10.01 -6.30 -0.19
C ALA A 439 -9.96 -6.44 1.33
N SER A 440 -11.01 -6.02 2.05
CA SER A 440 -11.09 -6.16 3.50
C SER A 440 -11.39 -7.59 3.92
N GLU A 441 -12.32 -8.25 3.22
CA GLU A 441 -12.67 -9.66 3.43
C GLU A 441 -11.47 -10.57 3.10
N LEU A 442 -10.77 -10.32 2.00
CA LEU A 442 -9.60 -11.10 1.61
C LEU A 442 -8.48 -10.98 2.66
N ALA A 443 -8.24 -9.78 3.20
CA ALA A 443 -7.23 -9.58 4.24
C ALA A 443 -7.61 -10.28 5.56
N SER A 444 -8.87 -10.16 6.01
CA SER A 444 -9.32 -10.78 7.26
C SER A 444 -9.45 -12.30 7.15
N ASP A 445 -10.00 -12.80 6.05
CA ASP A 445 -10.38 -14.21 5.93
C ASP A 445 -9.27 -15.07 5.38
N ALA A 446 -8.43 -14.55 4.48
CA ALA A 446 -7.32 -15.34 3.97
C ALA A 446 -6.07 -15.19 4.85
N VAL A 447 -5.62 -13.97 5.15
CA VAL A 447 -4.32 -13.78 5.81
C VAL A 447 -4.40 -13.91 7.34
N CYS A 448 -5.38 -13.28 7.99
CA CYS A 448 -5.47 -13.33 9.46
C CYS A 448 -5.87 -14.71 10.00
N LYS A 449 -6.56 -15.55 9.21
CA LYS A 449 -6.94 -16.91 9.64
C LYS A 449 -5.81 -17.95 9.51
N ILE A 450 -4.77 -17.68 8.71
CA ILE A 450 -3.67 -18.63 8.50
C ILE A 450 -2.93 -19.00 9.79
N PRO A 451 -2.52 -18.05 10.64
CA PRO A 451 -1.91 -18.39 11.92
C PRO A 451 -2.80 -19.36 12.73
N HIS A 452 -4.10 -19.06 12.82
CA HIS A 452 -5.04 -19.90 13.58
C HIS A 452 -5.14 -21.31 13.01
N LEU A 453 -5.12 -21.44 11.67
CA LEU A 453 -5.10 -22.73 10.99
C LEU A 453 -3.80 -23.50 11.29
N VAL A 454 -2.65 -22.82 11.27
CA VAL A 454 -1.35 -23.44 11.63
C VAL A 454 -1.36 -23.88 13.10
N SER A 455 -1.93 -23.08 13.99
CA SER A 455 -2.10 -23.43 15.41
C SER A 455 -3.03 -24.64 15.61
N ALA A 456 -4.15 -24.69 14.90
CA ALA A 456 -5.08 -25.83 14.97
C ALA A 456 -4.45 -27.11 14.42
N LEU A 457 -3.68 -27.03 13.33
CA LEU A 457 -2.94 -28.16 12.77
C LEU A 457 -1.88 -28.67 13.72
N THR A 458 -1.14 -27.78 14.41
CA THR A 458 -0.15 -28.24 15.40
C THR A 458 -0.82 -28.88 16.61
N ARG A 459 -1.98 -28.40 17.05
CA ARG A 459 -2.78 -29.08 18.10
C ARG A 459 -3.35 -30.44 17.69
N LEU A 460 -3.53 -30.70 16.40
CA LEU A 460 -4.03 -31.98 15.92
C LEU A 460 -2.90 -33.00 15.75
N ALA A 461 -1.73 -32.53 15.33
CA ALA A 461 -0.54 -33.37 15.14
C ALA A 461 0.12 -33.82 16.46
N LEU A 462 -0.10 -33.06 17.54
CA LEU A 462 0.36 -33.31 18.90
C LEU A 462 -0.76 -33.96 19.71
#